data_AF-A0A2X3EC67-F1
#
_entry.id   AF-A0A2X3EC67-F1
#
_cell.length_a   1.000
_cell.length_b   1.000
_cell.length_c   1.000
_cell.angle_alpha   90.00
_cell.angle_beta   90.00
_cell.angle_gamma   90.00
#
_symmetry.space_group_name_H-M   'P 1'
#
loop_
_entity.id
_entity.type
_entity.pdbx_description
1 polymer ?
#
loop_
_entity_poly.entity_id
_entity_poly.type
_entity_poly.pdbx_seq_one_letter_code
_entity_poly.pdbx_strand_id
1 'polypeptide(L)'
;MGMSAGQRFRQVQLPLAMPVLLRSLRVVSVQTVGMAVVAALIGAGGFGALVFQGLLSSALDLVLLGVVPTIALAVVVDALFALWGAWLKGETND
;
A
#
# COMPACT_ATOMS: atom_id res chain seq x y z
N MET A 1 -22.80 6.51 -34.56
CA MET A 1 -23.70 7.03 -33.51
C MET A 1 -23.61 6.09 -32.31
N GLY A 2 -23.17 6.47 -31.12
CA GLY A 2 -22.70 7.79 -30.67
C GLY A 2 -22.31 7.71 -29.19
N MET A 3 -21.02 7.62 -28.92
CA MET A 3 -20.43 8.04 -27.64
C MET A 3 -19.16 8.80 -27.97
N SER A 4 -19.00 10.00 -27.40
CA SER A 4 -17.74 10.74 -27.48
C SER A 4 -16.63 9.96 -26.77
N ALA A 5 -15.36 10.23 -27.09
CA ALA A 5 -14.23 9.56 -26.44
C ALA A 5 -14.29 9.69 -24.90
N GLY A 6 -14.71 10.86 -24.39
CA GLY A 6 -14.91 11.08 -22.96
C GLY A 6 -16.06 10.28 -22.35
N GLN A 7 -17.16 10.09 -23.08
CA GLN A 7 -18.28 9.23 -22.65
C GLN A 7 -17.85 7.76 -22.59
N ARG A 8 -17.14 7.26 -23.61
CA ARG A 8 -16.60 5.88 -23.59
C ARG A 8 -15.63 5.64 -22.44
N PHE A 9 -14.75 6.62 -22.16
CA PHE A 9 -13.81 6.50 -21.06
C PHE A 9 -14.54 6.37 -19.71
N ARG A 10 -15.47 7.28 -19.40
CA ARG A 10 -16.15 7.30 -18.09
C ARG A 10 -17.18 6.18 -17.91
N GLN A 11 -17.92 5.81 -18.96
CA GLN A 11 -19.05 4.88 -18.84
C GLN A 11 -18.67 3.43 -19.11
N VAL A 12 -17.55 3.18 -19.80
CA VAL A 12 -17.15 1.82 -20.19
C VAL A 12 -15.76 1.48 -19.65
N GLN A 13 -14.74 2.27 -19.99
CA GLN A 13 -13.35 1.91 -19.64
C GLN A 13 -13.08 2.05 -18.15
N LEU A 14 -13.55 3.13 -17.52
CA LEU A 14 -13.34 3.42 -16.10
C LEU A 14 -14.00 2.35 -15.19
N PRO A 15 -15.29 1.99 -15.33
CA PRO A 15 -15.89 0.94 -14.51
C PRO A 15 -15.29 -0.45 -14.76
N LEU A 16 -14.88 -0.78 -16.00
CA LEU A 16 -14.15 -2.03 -16.27
C LEU A 16 -12.75 -2.05 -15.64
N ALA A 17 -12.06 -0.91 -15.63
CA ALA A 17 -10.71 -0.81 -15.07
C ALA A 17 -10.70 -0.68 -13.54
N MET A 18 -11.77 -0.16 -12.94
CA MET A 18 -11.91 0.07 -11.50
C MET A 18 -11.50 -1.14 -10.62
N PRO A 19 -11.97 -2.39 -10.86
CA PRO A 19 -11.57 -3.54 -10.04
C PRO A 19 -10.07 -3.87 -10.14
N VAL A 20 -9.44 -3.62 -11.29
CA VAL A 20 -8.00 -3.79 -11.48
C VAL A 20 -7.24 -2.68 -10.78
N LEU A 21 -7.66 -1.42 -10.93
CA LEU A 21 -7.04 -0.26 -10.28
C LEU A 21 -7.06 -0.40 -8.75
N LEU A 22 -8.18 -0.83 -8.17
CA LEU A 22 -8.29 -1.05 -6.72
C LEU A 22 -7.34 -2.16 -6.23
N ARG A 23 -7.16 -3.24 -7.01
CA ARG A 23 -6.15 -4.28 -6.70
C ARG A 23 -4.73 -3.73 -6.77
N SER A 24 -4.41 -2.98 -7.82
CA SER A 24 -3.09 -2.36 -7.99
C SER A 24 -2.77 -1.37 -6.87
N LEU A 25 -3.76 -0.60 -6.42
CA LEU A 25 -3.59 0.38 -5.35
C LEU A 25 -3.14 -0.28 -4.04
N ARG A 26 -3.76 -1.42 -3.68
CA ARG A 26 -3.35 -2.22 -2.51
C ARG A 26 -1.88 -2.64 -2.60
N VAL A 27 -1.47 -3.19 -3.74
CA VAL A 27 -0.10 -3.67 -3.95
C VAL A 27 0.90 -2.51 -3.85
N VAL A 28 0.60 -1.38 -4.51
CA VAL A 28 1.46 -0.19 -4.49
C VAL A 28 1.55 0.43 -3.10
N SER A 29 0.46 0.45 -2.32
CA SER A 29 0.48 0.94 -0.94
C SER A 29 1.42 0.10 -0.06
N VAL A 30 1.34 -1.23 -0.11
CA VAL A 30 2.25 -2.11 0.64
C VAL A 30 3.70 -1.93 0.17
N GLN A 31 3.92 -1.82 -1.14
CA GLN A 31 5.24 -1.59 -1.70
C GLN A 31 5.84 -0.24 -1.24
N THR A 32 5.01 0.80 -1.15
CA THR A 32 5.43 2.14 -0.70
C THR A 32 5.83 2.12 0.77
N VAL A 33 5.13 1.37 1.62
CA VAL A 33 5.53 1.16 3.03
C VAL A 33 6.90 0.48 3.08
N GLY A 34 7.14 -0.56 2.29
CA GLY A 34 8.46 -1.18 2.18
C GLY A 34 9.54 -0.20 1.71
N MET A 35 9.22 0.64 0.71
CA MET A 35 10.14 1.65 0.20
C MET A 35 10.46 2.73 1.25
N ALA A 36 9.51 3.08 2.11
CA ALA A 36 9.71 4.03 3.20
C ALA A 36 10.70 3.49 4.26
N VAL A 37 10.72 2.17 4.49
CA VAL A 37 11.74 1.52 5.34
C VAL A 37 13.12 1.70 4.72
N VAL A 38 13.23 1.42 3.42
CA VAL A 38 14.49 1.59 2.66
C VAL A 38 14.95 3.04 2.66
N ALA A 39 14.02 4.01 2.58
CA ALA A 39 14.34 5.43 2.65
C ALA A 39 15.03 5.86 3.96
N ALA A 40 14.93 5.06 5.03
CA ALA A 40 15.71 5.30 6.24
C ALA A 40 17.23 5.26 6.00
N LEU A 41 17.71 4.54 4.98
CA LEU A 41 19.12 4.50 4.58
C LEU A 41 19.67 5.86 4.12
N ILE A 42 18.82 6.71 3.53
CA ILE A 42 19.19 8.05 3.07
C ILE A 42 18.89 9.14 4.12
N GLY A 43 18.60 8.73 5.36
CA GLY A 43 18.36 9.66 6.48
C GLY A 43 16.90 10.12 6.65
N ALA A 44 15.92 9.48 5.99
CA ALA A 44 14.51 9.79 6.21
C ALA A 44 14.01 9.43 7.63
N GLY A 45 14.76 8.61 8.37
CA GLY A 45 14.44 8.21 9.75
C GLY A 45 13.36 7.14 9.88
N GLY A 46 12.62 7.17 10.99
CA GLY A 46 11.54 6.22 11.28
C GLY A 46 12.00 4.83 11.73
N PHE A 47 11.11 3.84 11.69
CA PHE A 47 11.40 2.48 12.14
C PHE A 47 12.49 1.79 11.32
N GLY A 48 12.64 2.14 10.03
CA GLY A 48 13.71 1.64 9.18
C GLY A 48 15.11 1.98 9.71
N ALA A 49 15.26 3.11 10.42
CA ALA A 49 16.54 3.47 11.02
C ALA A 49 16.95 2.46 12.11
N LEU A 50 16.00 1.99 12.94
CA LEU A 50 16.24 0.97 13.96
C LEU A 50 16.61 -0.38 13.33
N VAL A 51 15.93 -0.75 12.24
CA VAL A 51 16.23 -1.96 11.47
C VAL A 51 17.67 -1.93 10.97
N PHE A 52 18.06 -0.86 10.28
CA PHE A 52 19.41 -0.75 9.72
C PHE A 52 20.49 -0.58 10.79
N GLN A 53 20.21 0.15 11.86
CA GLN A 53 21.14 0.27 12.98
C GLN A 53 21.36 -1.08 13.69
N GLY A 54 20.31 -1.87 13.89
CA GLY A 54 20.42 -3.23 14.42
C GLY A 54 21.21 -4.16 13.49
N LEU A 55 21.01 -4.04 12.18
CA LEU A 55 21.76 -4.77 11.17
C LEU A 55 23.26 -4.42 11.18
N LEU A 56 23.59 -3.13 11.26
CA LEU A 56 24.97 -2.63 11.29
C LEU A 56 25.70 -3.00 12.59
N SER A 57 24.97 -3.13 13.69
CA SER A 57 25.53 -3.49 15.01
C SER A 57 25.43 -4.99 15.33
N SER A 58 24.94 -5.82 14.41
CA SER A 58 24.64 -7.25 14.62
C SER A 58 23.76 -7.52 15.86
N ALA A 59 22.93 -6.55 16.24
CA ALA A 59 22.02 -6.63 17.37
C ALA A 59 20.61 -7.00 16.89
N LEU A 60 20.29 -8.30 16.95
CA LEU A 60 19.02 -8.84 16.47
C LEU A 60 17.83 -8.23 17.22
N ASP A 61 17.99 -7.91 18.49
CA ASP A 61 16.97 -7.24 19.31
C ASP A 61 16.57 -5.87 18.75
N LEU A 62 17.54 -5.08 18.27
CA LEU A 62 17.28 -3.78 17.64
C LEU A 62 16.60 -3.92 16.28
N VAL A 63 16.98 -4.95 15.51
CA VAL A 63 16.32 -5.27 14.24
C VAL A 63 14.85 -5.60 14.49
N LEU A 64 14.57 -6.48 15.46
CA LEU A 64 13.20 -6.85 15.82
C LEU A 64 12.39 -5.66 16.32
N LEU A 65 13.00 -4.79 17.13
CA LEU A 65 12.37 -3.56 17.62
C LEU A 65 11.93 -2.64 16.48
N GLY A 66 12.65 -2.61 15.36
CA GLY A 66 12.26 -1.85 14.17
C GLY A 66 11.31 -2.61 13.23
N VAL A 67 11.56 -3.90 12.99
CA VAL A 67 10.82 -4.72 12.01
C VAL A 67 9.40 -5.00 12.49
N VAL A 68 9.19 -5.35 13.76
CA VAL A 68 7.87 -5.71 14.30
C VAL A 68 6.85 -4.56 14.13
N PRO A 69 7.10 -3.32 14.59
CA PRO A 69 6.16 -2.22 14.38
C PRO A 69 6.01 -1.84 12.90
N THR A 70 7.07 -2.01 12.09
CA THR A 70 7.01 -1.78 10.64
C THR A 70 6.04 -2.74 9.95
N ILE A 71 6.13 -4.05 10.25
CA ILE A 71 5.23 -5.06 9.69
C ILE A 71 3.80 -4.81 10.18
N ALA A 72 3.62 -4.50 11.47
CA ALA A 72 2.31 -4.17 12.02
C ALA A 72 1.68 -2.98 11.28
N LEU A 73 2.45 -1.92 11.03
CA LEU A 73 1.98 -0.76 10.26
C LEU A 73 1.62 -1.14 8.83
N ALA A 74 2.45 -1.94 8.15
CA ALA A 74 2.18 -2.40 6.79
C ALA A 74 0.88 -3.20 6.71
N VAL A 75 0.63 -4.08 7.68
CA VAL A 75 -0.62 -4.86 7.77
C VAL A 75 -1.82 -3.97 8.05
N VAL A 76 -1.69 -2.97 8.93
CA VAL A 76 -2.75 -1.99 9.20
C VAL A 76 -3.11 -1.21 7.94
N VAL A 77 -2.10 -0.74 7.19
CA VAL A 77 -2.31 -0.04 5.91
C VAL A 77 -2.99 -0.96 4.90
N ASP A 78 -2.50 -2.20 4.73
CA ASP A 78 -3.12 -3.17 3.83
C ASP A 78 -4.58 -3.47 4.20
N ALA A 79 -4.87 -3.62 5.49
CA ALA A 79 -6.21 -3.85 6.01
C ALA A 79 -7.14 -2.65 5.77
N LEU A 80 -6.66 -1.41 5.96
CA LEU A 80 -7.40 -0.19 5.64
C LEU A 80 -7.79 -0.13 4.15
N PHE A 81 -6.84 -0.42 3.25
CA PHE A 81 -7.11 -0.46 1.82
C PHE A 81 -8.05 -1.61 1.44
N ALA A 82 -7.93 -2.77 2.09
CA ALA A 82 -8.84 -3.90 1.89
C ALA A 82 -10.26 -3.56 2.35
N LEU A 83 -10.43 -2.91 3.49
CA LEU A 83 -11.72 -2.48 4.02
C LEU A 83 -12.37 -1.44 3.11
N TRP A 84 -11.58 -0.48 2.62
CA TRP A 84 -12.03 0.53 1.67
C TRP A 84 -12.51 -0.10 0.35
N GLY A 85 -11.75 -1.06 -0.17
CA GLY A 85 -12.13 -1.81 -1.37
C GLY A 85 -13.39 -2.67 -1.17
N ALA A 86 -13.60 -3.21 0.03
CA ALA A 86 -14.81 -3.95 0.38
C ALA A 86 -16.04 -3.04 0.44
N TRP A 87 -15.92 -1.84 1.01
CA TRP A 87 -16.99 -0.83 1.03
C TRP A 87 -17.45 -0.45 -0.38
N LEU A 88 -16.50 -0.21 -1.30
CA LEU A 88 -16.82 0.11 -2.70
C LEU A 88 -17.49 -1.05 -3.46
N LYS A 89 -17.33 -2.29 -3.00
CA LYS A 89 -17.94 -3.47 -3.61
C LYS A 89 -19.29 -3.83 -3.00
N GLY A 90 -19.59 -3.32 -1.79
CA GLY A 90 -20.81 -3.59 -1.05
C GLY A 90 -22.09 -2.97 -1.63
N GLU A 91 -21.99 -2.01 -2.55
CA GLU A 91 -23.16 -1.33 -3.16
C GLU A 91 -23.58 -1.90 -4.53
N THR A 92 -22.97 -3.01 -5.01
CA THR A 92 -23.32 -3.63 -6.30
C THR A 92 -23.88 -5.05 -6.14
N ASN A 93 -24.39 -5.41 -4.97
CA ASN A 93 -25.06 -6.68 -4.75
C ASN A 93 -26.35 -6.48 -3.93
N ASP A 94 -27.27 -5.72 -4.49
CA ASP A 94 -28.72 -5.96 -4.39
C ASP A 94 -29.30 -5.94 -5.81
#